data_AF-A0A7X2JAC5-F1
#
_entry.id   AF-A0A7X2JAC5-F1
#
_cell.length_a   1.000
_cell.length_b   1.000
_cell.length_c   1.000
_cell.angle_alpha   90.00
_cell.angle_beta   90.00
_cell.angle_gamma   90.00
#
_symmetry.space_group_name_H-M   'P 1'
#
loop_
_entity.id
_entity.type
_entity.pdbx_description
1 polymer ?
#
loop_
_entity_poly.entity_id
_entity_poly.type
_entity_poly.pdbx_seq_one_letter_code
_entity_poly.pdbx_strand_id
1 'polypeptide(L)'
;MGLFEPIWKTKDESKKNKAILSFQKINDITKLNRIVLSAPLSSVRTAAVRRISDVAGKELPFDANECLRTLLLLDVDDIRALDWYRGKLFSCLTDEDDFLKIVLEAKNSYVRSSAINHIEKAAHLKKILEIPEVPLDLKIDAVKRIQDIDILDKMAADEALPIKLHTAAVKRVKNQELLSEIVWSKDHSDIRVAATMNITDKEELERIRDEADDSRIRRCACERLGHKWDFVEYVPHGRGGKDALYICETCGEEKLEPYEWSSADSV
;
A
#
# COMPACT_ATOMS: atom_id res chain seq x y z
N MET A 1 -32.78 19.79 -34.19
CA MET A 1 -32.70 20.47 -32.89
C MET A 1 -31.47 19.94 -32.17
N GLY A 2 -30.42 20.75 -32.04
CA GLY A 2 -29.23 20.34 -31.29
C GLY A 2 -29.62 20.10 -29.84
N LEU A 3 -29.49 18.87 -29.35
CA LEU A 3 -29.59 18.57 -27.93
C LEU A 3 -28.48 19.36 -27.24
N PHE A 4 -28.84 20.45 -26.55
CA PHE A 4 -27.90 21.16 -25.69
C PHE A 4 -27.31 20.16 -24.72
N GLU A 5 -25.98 20.01 -24.74
CA GLU A 5 -25.31 19.14 -23.78
C GLU A 5 -25.58 19.63 -22.36
N PRO A 6 -25.81 18.73 -21.40
CA PRO A 6 -26.00 19.12 -20.01
C PRO A 6 -24.82 19.97 -19.51
N ILE A 7 -25.11 21.01 -18.72
CA ILE A 7 -24.09 21.96 -18.24
C ILE A 7 -22.94 21.25 -17.50
N TRP A 8 -23.23 20.15 -16.80
CA TRP A 8 -22.22 19.35 -16.09
C TRP A 8 -21.21 18.63 -17.00
N LYS A 9 -21.44 18.57 -18.32
CA LYS A 9 -20.46 18.10 -19.32
C LYS A 9 -19.44 19.17 -19.75
N THR A 10 -19.47 20.35 -19.13
CA THR A 10 -18.48 21.39 -19.41
C THR A 10 -17.05 20.89 -19.18
N LYS A 11 -16.13 21.30 -20.07
CA LYS A 11 -14.67 21.17 -19.87
C LYS A 11 -14.05 22.49 -19.38
N ASP A 12 -14.85 23.55 -19.34
CA ASP A 12 -14.44 24.90 -18.94
C ASP A 12 -14.54 25.03 -17.41
N GLU A 13 -13.37 25.11 -16.77
CA GLU A 13 -13.21 25.21 -15.32
C GLU A 13 -13.95 26.43 -14.75
N SER A 14 -14.06 27.53 -15.50
CA SER A 14 -14.80 28.73 -15.06
C SER A 14 -16.30 28.47 -14.88
N LYS A 15 -16.83 27.44 -15.56
CA LYS A 15 -18.24 27.02 -15.47
C LYS A 15 -18.48 25.92 -14.44
N LYS A 16 -17.44 25.45 -13.73
CA LYS A 16 -17.56 24.40 -12.70
C LYS A 16 -18.71 24.66 -11.72
N ASN A 17 -18.78 25.87 -11.15
CA ASN A 17 -19.82 26.16 -10.16
C ASN A 17 -21.23 26.09 -10.77
N LYS A 18 -21.41 26.55 -12.01
CA LYS A 18 -22.69 26.42 -12.73
C LYS A 18 -23.02 24.96 -13.03
N ALA A 19 -22.02 24.15 -13.38
CA ALA A 19 -22.17 22.71 -13.55
C ALA A 19 -22.62 22.04 -12.25
N ILE A 20 -21.99 22.34 -11.11
CA ILE A 20 -22.37 21.78 -9.80
C ILE A 20 -23.81 22.18 -9.42
N LEU A 21 -24.17 23.46 -9.60
CA LEU A 21 -25.53 23.94 -9.34
C LEU A 21 -26.59 23.23 -10.20
N SER A 22 -26.23 22.77 -11.41
CA SER A 22 -27.17 22.11 -12.33
C SER A 22 -27.73 20.78 -11.82
N PHE A 23 -27.04 20.10 -10.90
CA PHE A 23 -27.49 18.84 -10.32
C PHE A 23 -27.68 18.87 -8.80
N GLN A 24 -27.51 20.03 -8.15
CA GLN A 24 -27.63 20.14 -6.68
C GLN A 24 -29.03 19.75 -6.16
N LYS A 25 -30.08 19.94 -6.98
CA LYS A 25 -31.47 19.57 -6.63
C LYS A 25 -31.88 18.17 -7.12
N ILE A 26 -30.97 17.43 -7.77
CA ILE A 26 -31.26 16.07 -8.22
C ILE A 26 -31.17 15.12 -7.02
N ASN A 27 -32.19 14.27 -6.85
CA ASN A 27 -32.25 13.24 -5.82
C ASN A 27 -32.14 11.81 -6.38
N ASP A 28 -32.20 11.68 -7.71
CA ASP A 28 -32.08 10.41 -8.41
C ASP A 28 -30.61 9.96 -8.42
N ILE A 29 -30.29 8.95 -7.60
CA ILE A 29 -28.94 8.44 -7.39
C ILE A 29 -28.35 7.87 -8.68
N THR A 30 -29.14 7.22 -9.53
CA THR A 30 -28.68 6.67 -10.81
C THR A 30 -28.30 7.79 -11.79
N LYS A 31 -29.08 8.87 -11.83
CA LYS A 31 -28.71 10.08 -12.60
C LYS A 31 -27.43 10.73 -12.06
N LEU A 32 -27.29 10.83 -10.74
CA LEU A 32 -26.07 11.37 -10.12
C LEU A 32 -24.84 10.50 -10.42
N ASN A 33 -24.97 9.17 -10.36
CA ASN A 33 -23.88 8.24 -10.68
C ASN A 33 -23.45 8.36 -12.15
N ARG A 34 -24.40 8.59 -13.08
CA ARG A 34 -24.01 8.91 -14.47
C ARG A 34 -23.11 10.14 -14.55
N ILE A 35 -23.35 11.17 -13.72
CA ILE A 35 -22.48 12.35 -13.65
C ILE A 35 -21.10 11.96 -13.08
N VAL A 36 -21.06 11.15 -12.01
CA VAL A 36 -19.81 10.61 -11.44
C VAL A 36 -18.97 9.91 -12.50
N LEU A 37 -19.56 9.10 -13.37
CA LEU A 37 -18.82 8.29 -14.34
C LEU A 37 -18.45 9.02 -15.65
N SER A 38 -19.02 10.20 -15.92
CA SER A 38 -18.90 10.83 -17.25
C SER A 38 -18.64 12.33 -17.27
N ALA A 39 -18.70 13.03 -16.13
CA ALA A 39 -18.40 14.45 -16.10
C ALA A 39 -16.89 14.68 -16.41
N PRO A 40 -16.53 15.61 -17.31
CA PRO A 40 -15.13 15.84 -17.67
C PRO A 40 -14.28 16.44 -16.56
N LEU A 41 -14.87 17.26 -15.68
CA LEU A 41 -14.15 17.89 -14.59
C LEU A 41 -14.21 17.01 -13.34
N SER A 42 -13.04 16.68 -12.77
CA SER A 42 -12.93 15.85 -11.56
C SER A 42 -13.71 16.44 -10.39
N SER A 43 -13.66 17.77 -10.22
CA SER A 43 -14.44 18.47 -9.19
C SER A 43 -15.95 18.32 -9.34
N VAL A 44 -16.45 18.19 -10.57
CA VAL A 44 -17.88 17.97 -10.83
C VAL A 44 -18.26 16.55 -10.45
N ARG A 45 -17.41 15.56 -10.77
CA ARG A 45 -17.60 14.17 -10.31
C ARG A 45 -17.57 14.08 -8.78
N THR A 46 -16.61 14.73 -8.12
CA THR A 46 -16.53 14.78 -6.65
C THR A 46 -17.78 15.39 -6.03
N ALA A 47 -18.29 16.49 -6.59
CA ALA A 47 -19.53 17.10 -6.11
C ALA A 47 -20.75 16.18 -6.31
N ALA A 48 -20.80 15.41 -7.41
CA ALA A 48 -21.83 14.41 -7.63
C ALA A 48 -21.75 13.27 -6.61
N VAL A 49 -20.56 12.77 -6.27
CA VAL A 49 -20.38 11.77 -5.20
C VAL A 49 -20.88 12.30 -3.86
N ARG A 50 -20.47 13.52 -3.47
CA ARG A 50 -20.95 14.15 -2.23
C ARG A 50 -22.47 14.28 -2.23
N ARG A 51 -23.05 14.69 -3.36
CA ARG A 51 -24.50 14.78 -3.49
C ARG A 51 -25.18 13.41 -3.34
N ILE A 52 -24.59 12.35 -3.91
CA ILE A 52 -25.07 10.97 -3.67
C ILE A 52 -25.05 10.68 -2.17
N SER A 53 -23.95 10.97 -1.47
CA SER A 53 -23.87 10.76 -0.02
C SER A 53 -24.89 11.56 0.79
N ASP A 54 -25.28 12.76 0.33
CA ASP A 54 -26.30 13.58 1.00
C ASP A 54 -27.72 13.04 0.80
N VAL A 55 -28.01 12.39 -0.33
CA VAL A 55 -29.37 11.89 -0.67
C VAL A 55 -29.55 10.41 -0.43
N ALA A 56 -28.47 9.64 -0.54
CA ALA A 56 -28.49 8.24 -0.26
C ALA A 56 -28.67 8.07 1.24
N GLY A 57 -29.64 7.24 1.62
CA GLY A 57 -29.81 6.85 3.01
C GLY A 57 -28.67 5.91 3.44
N LYS A 58 -29.03 4.69 3.84
CA LYS A 58 -28.03 3.71 4.29
C LYS A 58 -27.40 2.90 3.15
N GLU A 59 -28.04 2.83 2.00
CA GLU A 59 -27.68 1.92 0.91
C GLU A 59 -27.78 2.61 -0.46
N LEU A 60 -26.98 2.12 -1.41
CA LEU A 60 -27.07 2.49 -2.81
C LEU A 60 -28.10 1.58 -3.50
N PRO A 61 -28.95 2.11 -4.40
CA PRO A 61 -29.94 1.32 -5.12
C PRO A 61 -29.30 0.58 -6.31
N PHE A 62 -28.09 0.04 -6.14
CA PHE A 62 -27.33 -0.62 -7.19
C PHE A 62 -27.24 -2.12 -6.92
N ASP A 63 -27.39 -2.92 -7.97
CA ASP A 63 -27.06 -4.34 -7.91
C ASP A 63 -25.53 -4.56 -8.01
N ALA A 64 -25.10 -5.82 -7.88
CA ALA A 64 -23.68 -6.17 -7.96
C ALA A 64 -23.04 -5.76 -9.31
N ASN A 65 -23.77 -5.88 -10.42
CA ASN A 65 -23.26 -5.53 -11.74
C ASN A 65 -23.08 -4.02 -11.89
N GLU A 66 -24.04 -3.23 -11.40
CA GLU A 66 -23.95 -1.77 -11.37
C GLU A 66 -22.82 -1.30 -10.47
N CYS A 67 -22.62 -1.94 -9.32
CA CYS A 67 -21.51 -1.66 -8.41
C CYS A 67 -20.15 -1.96 -9.05
N LEU A 68 -19.98 -3.15 -9.64
CA LEU A 68 -18.78 -3.54 -10.37
C LEU A 68 -18.47 -2.54 -11.50
N ARG A 69 -19.46 -2.26 -12.36
CA ARG A 69 -19.29 -1.30 -13.46
C ARG A 69 -18.89 0.08 -12.95
N THR A 70 -19.49 0.52 -11.86
CA THR A 70 -19.18 1.82 -11.25
C THR A 70 -17.73 1.83 -10.76
N LEU A 71 -17.29 0.80 -10.03
CA LEU A 71 -15.92 0.70 -9.51
C LEU A 71 -14.87 0.65 -10.62
N LEU A 72 -15.14 -0.07 -11.72
CA LEU A 72 -14.22 -0.16 -12.86
C LEU A 72 -14.01 1.20 -13.56
N LEU A 73 -15.06 2.01 -13.64
CA LEU A 73 -15.05 3.28 -14.37
C LEU A 73 -14.73 4.50 -13.50
N LEU A 74 -14.75 4.36 -12.17
CA LEU A 74 -14.55 5.44 -11.22
C LEU A 74 -13.14 6.03 -11.36
N ASP A 75 -13.08 7.36 -11.57
CA ASP A 75 -11.84 8.13 -11.79
C ASP A 75 -11.84 9.43 -10.98
N VAL A 76 -12.43 9.39 -9.77
CA VAL A 76 -12.47 10.54 -8.85
C VAL A 76 -11.21 10.58 -8.00
N ASP A 77 -10.49 11.70 -8.02
CA ASP A 77 -9.19 11.84 -7.34
C ASP A 77 -9.31 12.14 -5.83
N ASP A 78 -10.44 12.69 -5.37
CA ASP A 78 -10.65 13.01 -3.95
C ASP A 78 -11.03 11.76 -3.15
N ILE A 79 -10.01 11.08 -2.64
CA ILE A 79 -10.12 9.85 -1.85
C ILE A 79 -11.12 9.99 -0.69
N ARG A 80 -11.10 11.12 0.02
CA ARG A 80 -11.95 11.35 1.21
C ARG A 80 -13.42 11.42 0.84
N ALA A 81 -13.73 12.01 -0.30
CA ALA A 81 -15.11 12.06 -0.80
C ALA A 81 -15.61 10.68 -1.25
N LEU A 82 -14.69 9.77 -1.59
CA LEU A 82 -15.01 8.43 -2.08
C LEU A 82 -15.22 7.39 -1.00
N ASP A 83 -14.69 7.55 0.22
CA ASP A 83 -14.60 6.43 1.16
C ASP A 83 -15.95 5.79 1.48
N TRP A 84 -16.97 6.59 1.80
CA TRP A 84 -18.33 6.07 2.01
C TRP A 84 -18.89 5.43 0.73
N TYR A 85 -18.78 6.13 -0.41
CA TYR A 85 -19.39 5.70 -1.67
C TYR A 85 -18.77 4.39 -2.18
N ARG A 86 -17.44 4.32 -2.21
CA ARG A 86 -16.64 3.14 -2.55
C ARG A 86 -16.92 1.99 -1.60
N GLY A 87 -16.96 2.25 -0.29
CA GLY A 87 -17.28 1.21 0.70
C GLY A 87 -18.65 0.60 0.45
N LYS A 88 -19.65 1.41 0.08
CA LYS A 88 -20.98 0.93 -0.29
C LYS A 88 -20.97 0.11 -1.58
N LEU A 89 -20.28 0.56 -2.62
CA LEU A 89 -20.14 -0.21 -3.85
C LEU A 89 -19.49 -1.57 -3.61
N PHE A 90 -18.41 -1.63 -2.81
CA PHE A 90 -17.77 -2.89 -2.45
C PHE A 90 -18.66 -3.81 -1.61
N SER A 91 -19.49 -3.26 -0.73
CA SER A 91 -20.40 -4.08 0.09
C SER A 91 -21.46 -4.83 -0.72
N CYS A 92 -21.68 -4.45 -1.98
CA CYS A 92 -22.58 -5.13 -2.90
C CYS A 92 -21.89 -6.28 -3.67
N LEU A 93 -20.56 -6.38 -3.60
CA LEU A 93 -19.80 -7.42 -4.27
C LEU A 93 -19.47 -8.55 -3.30
N THR A 94 -19.68 -9.78 -3.74
CA THR A 94 -19.41 -10.99 -2.95
C THR A 94 -18.44 -11.94 -3.65
N ASP A 95 -18.24 -11.80 -4.96
CA ASP A 95 -17.39 -12.69 -5.74
C ASP A 95 -15.95 -12.15 -5.84
N GLU A 96 -14.97 -12.98 -5.50
CA GLU A 96 -13.55 -12.70 -5.66
C GLU A 96 -13.14 -12.48 -7.13
N ASP A 97 -13.88 -13.03 -8.10
CA ASP A 97 -13.64 -12.78 -9.51
C ASP A 97 -13.93 -11.31 -9.88
N ASP A 98 -14.95 -10.69 -9.27
CA ASP A 98 -15.24 -9.27 -9.45
C ASP A 98 -14.14 -8.40 -8.84
N PHE A 99 -13.66 -8.75 -7.65
CA PHE A 99 -12.54 -8.06 -7.02
C PHE A 99 -11.27 -8.17 -7.85
N LEU A 100 -10.93 -9.36 -8.37
CA LEU A 100 -9.80 -9.52 -9.27
C LEU A 100 -9.95 -8.66 -10.52
N LYS A 101 -11.13 -8.63 -11.14
CA LYS A 101 -11.39 -7.79 -12.29
C LYS A 101 -11.13 -6.32 -11.98
N ILE A 102 -11.57 -5.84 -10.81
CA ILE A 102 -11.32 -4.47 -10.35
C ILE A 102 -9.82 -4.21 -10.17
N VAL A 103 -9.08 -5.14 -9.58
CA VAL A 103 -7.61 -5.02 -9.41
C VAL A 103 -6.90 -4.88 -10.76
N LEU A 104 -7.35 -5.61 -11.78
CA LEU A 104 -6.71 -5.62 -13.09
C LEU A 104 -7.11 -4.43 -13.97
N GLU A 105 -8.38 -4.02 -13.92
CA GLU A 105 -8.98 -3.13 -14.93
C GLU A 105 -9.40 -1.75 -14.42
N ALA A 106 -9.56 -1.54 -13.11
CA ALA A 106 -10.09 -0.28 -12.61
C ALA A 106 -9.14 0.90 -12.89
N LYS A 107 -9.72 2.05 -13.24
CA LYS A 107 -8.95 3.26 -13.59
C LYS A 107 -8.21 3.87 -12.40
N ASN A 108 -8.86 3.88 -11.24
CA ASN A 108 -8.33 4.53 -10.05
C ASN A 108 -7.48 3.57 -9.21
N SER A 109 -6.22 3.95 -8.92
CA SER A 109 -5.27 3.12 -8.18
C SER A 109 -5.72 2.78 -6.76
N TYR A 110 -6.43 3.69 -6.09
CA TYR A 110 -6.95 3.45 -4.74
C TYR A 110 -8.11 2.44 -4.75
N VAL A 111 -8.94 2.45 -5.80
CA VAL A 111 -9.97 1.42 -6.01
C VAL A 111 -9.32 0.05 -6.24
N ARG A 112 -8.25 -0.01 -7.03
CA ARG A 112 -7.48 -1.25 -7.26
C ARG A 112 -6.89 -1.80 -5.95
N SER A 113 -6.20 -0.96 -5.17
CA SER A 113 -5.60 -1.38 -3.88
C SER A 113 -6.67 -1.81 -2.88
N SER A 114 -7.81 -1.10 -2.84
CA SER A 114 -8.94 -1.51 -2.00
C SER A 114 -9.50 -2.88 -2.38
N ALA A 115 -9.63 -3.18 -3.68
CA ALA A 115 -10.15 -4.45 -4.15
C ALA A 115 -9.24 -5.64 -3.78
N ILE A 116 -7.91 -5.44 -3.78
CA ILE A 116 -6.97 -6.48 -3.31
C ILE A 116 -7.32 -6.93 -1.89
N ASN A 117 -7.81 -6.03 -1.02
CA ASN A 117 -8.14 -6.37 0.37
C ASN A 117 -9.28 -7.39 0.53
N HIS A 118 -9.98 -7.72 -0.56
CA HIS A 118 -11.07 -8.69 -0.59
C HIS A 118 -10.70 -10.00 -1.31
N ILE A 119 -9.43 -10.19 -1.72
CA ILE A 119 -8.98 -11.40 -2.43
C ILE A 119 -8.21 -12.32 -1.49
N GLU A 120 -8.68 -13.54 -1.26
CA GLU A 120 -8.02 -14.54 -0.40
C GLU A 120 -7.56 -15.76 -1.17
N LYS A 121 -8.23 -16.09 -2.28
CA LYS A 121 -7.87 -17.22 -3.14
C LYS A 121 -6.44 -17.07 -3.66
N ALA A 122 -5.60 -18.06 -3.34
CA ALA A 122 -4.22 -18.12 -3.78
C ALA A 122 -4.07 -18.03 -5.31
N ALA A 123 -4.99 -18.63 -6.08
CA ALA A 123 -4.99 -18.55 -7.53
C ALA A 123 -5.12 -17.12 -8.07
N HIS A 124 -5.99 -16.29 -7.45
CA HIS A 124 -6.17 -14.89 -7.84
C HIS A 124 -4.96 -14.04 -7.47
N LEU A 125 -4.40 -14.23 -6.27
CA LEU A 125 -3.18 -13.53 -5.84
C LEU A 125 -1.99 -13.88 -6.75
N LYS A 126 -1.83 -15.16 -7.11
CA LYS A 126 -0.78 -15.61 -8.02
C LYS A 126 -0.93 -14.99 -9.41
N LYS A 127 -2.15 -14.95 -9.94
CA LYS A 127 -2.45 -14.29 -11.21
C LYS A 127 -2.07 -12.81 -11.22
N ILE A 128 -2.27 -12.09 -10.12
CA ILE A 128 -1.87 -10.67 -9.99
C ILE A 128 -0.33 -10.52 -10.09
N LEU A 129 0.42 -11.47 -9.52
CA LEU A 129 1.89 -11.45 -9.56
C LEU A 129 2.45 -11.76 -10.95
N GLU A 130 1.82 -12.70 -11.66
CA GLU A 130 2.26 -13.21 -12.97
C GLU A 130 2.06 -12.18 -14.11
N ILE A 131 1.10 -11.26 -13.98
CA ILE A 131 0.81 -10.26 -15.02
C ILE A 131 1.85 -9.12 -14.97
N PRO A 132 2.66 -8.89 -16.03
CA PRO A 132 3.69 -7.84 -16.03
C PRO A 132 3.14 -6.41 -15.88
N GLU A 133 1.97 -6.13 -16.44
CA GLU A 133 1.34 -4.81 -16.48
C GLU A 133 0.78 -4.37 -15.12
N VAL A 134 0.68 -5.28 -14.15
CA VAL A 134 0.23 -4.96 -12.80
C VAL A 134 1.31 -4.12 -12.09
N PRO A 135 0.98 -2.91 -11.60
CA PRO A 135 1.91 -2.07 -10.84
C PRO A 135 2.55 -2.79 -9.64
N LEU A 136 3.81 -2.48 -9.37
CA LEU A 136 4.61 -3.09 -8.30
C LEU A 136 3.93 -2.99 -6.93
N ASP A 137 3.30 -1.85 -6.61
CA ASP A 137 2.62 -1.65 -5.32
C ASP A 137 1.47 -2.64 -5.12
N LEU A 138 0.72 -2.94 -6.19
CA LEU A 138 -0.35 -3.94 -6.16
C LEU A 138 0.20 -5.37 -6.03
N LYS A 139 1.34 -5.66 -6.66
CA LYS A 139 2.03 -6.95 -6.47
C LYS A 139 2.49 -7.13 -5.02
N ILE A 140 3.03 -6.07 -4.40
CA ILE A 140 3.42 -6.07 -2.99
C ILE A 140 2.20 -6.30 -2.10
N ASP A 141 1.08 -5.64 -2.37
CA ASP A 141 -0.18 -5.84 -1.63
C ASP A 141 -0.72 -7.27 -1.80
N ALA A 142 -0.56 -7.87 -2.99
CA ALA A 142 -0.89 -9.28 -3.21
C ALA A 142 0.01 -10.20 -2.37
N VAL A 143 1.33 -10.00 -2.36
CA VAL A 143 2.27 -10.78 -1.53
C VAL A 143 1.92 -10.73 -0.05
N LYS A 144 1.54 -9.55 0.47
CA LYS A 144 1.10 -9.39 1.88
C LYS A 144 -0.08 -10.29 2.25
N ARG A 145 -0.85 -10.75 1.28
CA ARG A 145 -2.06 -11.57 1.49
C ARG A 145 -1.84 -13.06 1.23
N ILE A 146 -0.75 -13.45 0.56
CA ILE A 146 -0.44 -14.85 0.27
C ILE A 146 -0.18 -15.59 1.57
N GLN A 147 -0.94 -16.66 1.83
CA GLN A 147 -0.75 -17.56 2.98
C GLN A 147 -0.02 -18.85 2.61
N ASP A 148 0.09 -19.14 1.31
CA ASP A 148 0.77 -20.32 0.80
C ASP A 148 2.29 -20.18 0.99
N ILE A 149 2.84 -21.04 1.85
CA ILE A 149 4.25 -21.02 2.22
C ILE A 149 5.14 -21.36 1.02
N ASP A 150 4.73 -22.30 0.16
CA ASP A 150 5.52 -22.70 -1.00
C ASP A 150 5.64 -21.56 -2.03
N ILE A 151 4.59 -20.76 -2.17
CA ILE A 151 4.63 -19.56 -3.02
C ILE A 151 5.59 -18.52 -2.43
N LEU A 152 5.53 -18.28 -1.12
CA LEU A 152 6.39 -17.31 -0.45
C LEU A 152 7.87 -17.71 -0.51
N ASP A 153 8.18 -18.99 -0.25
CA ASP A 153 9.54 -19.52 -0.29
C ASP A 153 10.11 -19.43 -1.72
N LYS A 154 9.33 -19.80 -2.75
CA LYS A 154 9.75 -19.64 -4.15
C LYS A 154 10.04 -18.20 -4.53
N MET A 155 9.21 -17.27 -4.07
CA MET A 155 9.43 -15.85 -4.33
C MET A 155 10.66 -15.32 -3.59
N ALA A 156 10.89 -15.75 -2.35
CA ALA A 156 12.06 -15.35 -1.58
C ALA A 156 13.37 -15.93 -2.14
N ALA A 157 13.33 -17.07 -2.81
CA ALA A 157 14.47 -17.64 -3.51
C ALA A 157 14.72 -17.04 -4.91
N ASP A 158 13.81 -16.20 -5.42
CA ASP A 158 13.92 -15.61 -6.76
C ASP A 158 14.66 -14.27 -6.74
N GLU A 159 15.98 -14.33 -6.95
CA GLU A 159 16.88 -13.18 -7.03
C GLU A 159 16.57 -12.24 -8.22
N ALA A 160 15.74 -12.65 -9.18
CA ALA A 160 15.36 -11.80 -10.32
C ALA A 160 14.20 -10.85 -9.99
N LEU A 161 13.56 -11.00 -8.84
CA LEU A 161 12.46 -10.12 -8.43
C LEU A 161 12.94 -8.69 -8.17
N PRO A 162 12.10 -7.68 -8.46
CA PRO A 162 12.37 -6.31 -8.04
C PRO A 162 12.57 -6.25 -6.52
N ILE A 163 13.63 -5.55 -6.07
CA ILE A 163 14.06 -5.50 -4.65
C ILE A 163 12.88 -5.33 -3.68
N LYS A 164 11.98 -4.37 -3.92
CA LYS A 164 10.82 -4.12 -3.04
C LYS A 164 9.85 -5.31 -2.93
N LEU A 165 9.64 -6.03 -4.04
CA LEU A 165 8.75 -7.20 -4.07
C LEU A 165 9.43 -8.41 -3.42
N HIS A 166 10.72 -8.59 -3.68
CA HIS A 166 11.54 -9.63 -3.06
C HIS A 166 11.61 -9.46 -1.54
N THR A 167 11.93 -8.25 -1.06
CA THR A 167 11.88 -7.91 0.36
C THR A 167 10.51 -8.17 0.97
N ALA A 168 9.41 -7.88 0.26
CA ALA A 168 8.06 -8.16 0.76
C ALA A 168 7.77 -9.66 0.90
N ALA A 169 8.32 -10.50 0.01
CA ALA A 169 8.22 -11.96 0.10
C ALA A 169 9.05 -12.49 1.27
N VAL A 170 10.32 -12.11 1.37
CA VAL A 170 11.23 -12.52 2.47
C VAL A 170 10.66 -12.19 3.84
N LYS A 171 10.04 -11.02 4.01
CA LYS A 171 9.36 -10.61 5.25
C LYS A 171 8.23 -11.55 5.70
N ARG A 172 7.74 -12.42 4.82
CA ARG A 172 6.66 -13.38 5.13
C ARG A 172 7.13 -14.83 5.20
N VAL A 173 8.35 -15.13 4.77
CA VAL A 173 8.92 -16.47 4.84
C VAL A 173 9.09 -16.89 6.29
N LYS A 174 8.77 -18.17 6.56
CA LYS A 174 8.96 -18.80 7.87
C LYS A 174 10.05 -19.88 7.85
N ASN A 175 10.47 -20.31 6.66
CA ASN A 175 11.50 -21.31 6.45
C ASN A 175 12.86 -20.75 6.94
N GLN A 176 13.36 -21.29 8.06
CA GLN A 176 14.57 -20.77 8.71
C GLN A 176 15.83 -21.08 7.92
N GLU A 177 15.89 -22.20 7.20
CA GLU A 177 17.03 -22.57 6.34
C GLU A 177 17.15 -21.56 5.19
N LEU A 178 16.05 -21.31 4.48
CA LEU A 178 16.01 -20.30 3.40
C LEU A 178 16.36 -18.90 3.90
N LEU A 179 15.87 -18.50 5.08
CA LEU A 179 16.21 -17.20 5.66
C LEU A 179 17.70 -17.09 5.97
N SER A 180 18.32 -18.14 6.51
CA SER A 180 19.78 -18.17 6.74
C SER A 180 20.53 -18.07 5.41
N GLU A 181 20.15 -18.85 4.39
CA GLU A 181 20.77 -18.78 3.05
C GLU A 181 20.74 -17.37 2.48
N ILE A 182 19.60 -16.67 2.58
CA ILE A 182 19.45 -15.29 2.12
C ILE A 182 20.33 -14.33 2.93
N VAL A 183 20.49 -14.50 4.24
CA VAL A 183 21.37 -13.64 5.05
C VAL A 183 22.83 -13.73 4.59
N TRP A 184 23.29 -14.92 4.19
CA TRP A 184 24.67 -15.15 3.76
C TRP A 184 24.88 -15.00 2.24
N SER A 185 23.83 -14.67 1.49
CA SER A 185 23.91 -14.43 0.06
C SER A 185 24.56 -13.07 -0.27
N LYS A 186 24.76 -12.80 -1.57
CA LYS A 186 25.20 -11.50 -2.09
C LYS A 186 24.03 -10.57 -2.44
N ASP A 187 22.85 -10.85 -1.90
CA ASP A 187 21.65 -10.06 -2.18
C ASP A 187 21.78 -8.62 -1.68
N HIS A 188 20.84 -7.80 -2.16
CA HIS A 188 20.70 -6.45 -1.65
C HIS A 188 20.47 -6.49 -0.13
N SER A 189 21.26 -5.69 0.58
CA SER A 189 21.20 -5.56 2.04
C SER A 189 19.80 -5.46 2.66
N ASP A 190 18.85 -4.75 2.06
CA ASP A 190 17.47 -4.65 2.56
C ASP A 190 16.75 -6.01 2.62
N ILE A 191 17.05 -6.90 1.66
CA ILE A 191 16.55 -8.27 1.61
C ILE A 191 17.20 -9.07 2.74
N ARG A 192 18.52 -8.99 2.87
CA ARG A 192 19.30 -9.69 3.91
C ARG A 192 18.86 -9.27 5.31
N VAL A 193 18.65 -7.97 5.56
CA VAL A 193 18.10 -7.43 6.81
C VAL A 193 16.69 -7.97 7.05
N ALA A 194 15.82 -8.00 6.04
CA ALA A 194 14.49 -8.59 6.18
C ALA A 194 14.55 -10.08 6.55
N ALA A 195 15.51 -10.82 6.00
CA ALA A 195 15.73 -12.21 6.36
C ALA A 195 16.20 -12.33 7.82
N THR A 196 17.20 -11.56 8.24
CA THR A 196 17.69 -11.52 9.64
C THR A 196 16.58 -11.20 10.63
N MET A 197 15.68 -10.28 10.31
CA MET A 197 14.54 -9.93 11.16
C MET A 197 13.61 -11.13 11.44
N ASN A 198 13.52 -12.07 10.50
CA ASN A 198 12.66 -13.26 10.60
C ASN A 198 13.38 -14.51 11.11
N ILE A 199 14.70 -14.46 11.31
CA ILE A 199 15.43 -15.55 11.96
C ILE A 199 15.04 -15.60 13.44
N THR A 200 14.74 -16.81 13.91
CA THR A 200 14.35 -17.11 15.29
C THR A 200 15.37 -17.98 16.01
N ASP A 201 16.25 -18.65 15.27
CA ASP A 201 17.34 -19.41 15.83
C ASP A 201 18.38 -18.47 16.46
N LYS A 202 18.68 -18.69 17.74
CA LYS A 202 19.54 -17.81 18.50
C LYS A 202 21.02 -17.98 18.11
N GLU A 203 21.46 -19.21 17.87
CA GLU A 203 22.85 -19.50 17.52
C GLU A 203 23.19 -18.90 16.15
N GLU A 204 22.25 -18.99 15.20
CA GLU A 204 22.39 -18.35 13.90
C GLU A 204 22.44 -16.81 14.02
N LEU A 205 21.62 -16.20 14.87
CA LEU A 205 21.69 -14.76 15.13
C LEU A 205 23.04 -14.34 15.75
N GLU A 206 23.59 -15.15 16.67
CA GLU A 206 24.92 -14.90 17.25
C GLU A 206 26.02 -15.01 16.19
N ARG A 207 25.93 -16.00 15.28
CA ARG A 207 26.85 -16.13 14.15
C ARG A 207 26.75 -14.96 13.18
N ILE A 208 25.54 -14.54 12.80
CA ILE A 208 25.30 -13.39 11.93
C ILE A 208 25.89 -12.13 12.55
N ARG A 209 25.68 -11.92 13.85
CA ARG A 209 26.24 -10.79 14.59
C ARG A 209 27.77 -10.76 14.49
N ASP A 210 28.45 -11.89 14.64
CA ASP A 210 29.90 -11.92 14.75
C ASP A 210 30.60 -11.92 13.38
N GLU A 211 29.97 -12.50 12.36
CA GLU A 211 30.63 -12.84 11.10
C GLU A 211 30.04 -12.12 9.86
N ALA A 212 28.85 -11.50 9.94
CA ALA A 212 28.26 -10.87 8.76
C ALA A 212 29.08 -9.67 8.26
N ASP A 213 29.19 -9.53 6.96
CA ASP A 213 29.99 -8.49 6.29
C ASP A 213 29.38 -7.09 6.37
N ASP A 214 28.04 -6.98 6.29
CA ASP A 214 27.31 -5.70 6.39
C ASP A 214 26.96 -5.36 7.85
N SER A 215 27.36 -4.16 8.30
CA SER A 215 27.09 -3.69 9.66
C SER A 215 25.61 -3.53 9.98
N ARG A 216 24.75 -3.28 8.99
CA ARG A 216 23.29 -3.23 9.20
C ARG A 216 22.72 -4.59 9.55
N ILE A 217 23.31 -5.66 9.01
CA ILE A 217 22.90 -7.02 9.29
C ILE A 217 23.37 -7.42 10.69
N ARG A 218 24.63 -7.12 11.04
CA ARG A 218 25.14 -7.35 12.41
C ARG A 218 24.32 -6.59 13.46
N ARG A 219 23.99 -5.32 13.19
CA ARG A 219 23.10 -4.50 14.03
C ARG A 219 21.72 -5.15 14.18
N CYS A 220 21.10 -5.54 13.07
CA CYS A 220 19.81 -6.22 13.09
C CYS A 220 19.86 -7.50 13.93
N ALA A 221 20.95 -8.26 13.89
CA ALA A 221 21.14 -9.42 14.74
C ALA A 221 21.28 -9.05 16.23
N CYS A 222 22.08 -8.03 16.60
CA CYS A 222 22.16 -7.55 18.00
C CYS A 222 20.78 -7.07 18.52
N GLU A 223 19.96 -6.42 17.68
CA GLU A 223 18.57 -6.05 18.02
C GLU A 223 17.66 -7.27 18.21
N ARG A 224 17.73 -8.26 17.33
CA ARG A 224 16.94 -9.50 17.43
C ARG A 224 17.31 -10.32 18.66
N LEU A 225 18.57 -10.30 19.08
CA LEU A 225 19.07 -10.91 20.31
C LEU A 225 18.68 -10.13 21.58
N GLY A 226 18.12 -8.93 21.45
CA GLY A 226 17.71 -8.09 22.57
C GLY A 226 18.88 -7.49 23.35
N HIS A 227 20.03 -7.26 22.69
CA HIS A 227 21.18 -6.66 23.35
C HIS A 227 20.92 -5.20 23.75
N LYS A 228 21.53 -4.76 24.85
CA LYS A 228 21.47 -3.37 25.33
C LYS A 228 22.38 -2.46 24.50
N TRP A 229 21.90 -1.23 24.31
CA TRP A 229 22.58 -0.17 23.57
C TRP A 229 22.77 1.02 24.48
N ASP A 230 24.01 1.43 24.67
CA ASP A 230 24.37 2.57 25.52
C ASP A 230 24.64 3.80 24.67
N PHE A 231 24.08 4.93 25.08
CA PHE A 231 24.35 6.22 24.46
C PHE A 231 25.81 6.61 24.68
N VAL A 232 26.47 7.04 23.60
CA VAL A 232 27.85 7.50 23.60
C VAL A 232 27.90 9.02 23.53
N GLU A 233 27.43 9.59 22.43
CA GLU A 233 27.46 11.03 22.18
C GLU A 233 26.47 11.45 21.10
N TYR A 234 26.35 12.77 20.90
CA TYR A 234 25.68 13.31 19.73
C TYR A 234 26.69 13.56 18.61
N VAL A 235 26.44 12.96 17.45
CA VAL A 235 27.25 13.10 16.24
C VAL A 235 26.60 14.13 15.32
N PRO A 236 27.22 15.30 15.09
CA PRO A 236 26.67 16.32 14.19
C PRO A 236 26.65 15.83 12.73
N HIS A 237 25.60 16.17 11.99
CA HIS A 237 25.52 15.96 10.55
C HIS A 237 24.75 17.08 9.83
N GLY A 238 25.07 17.29 8.56
CA GLY A 238 24.32 18.18 7.67
C GLY A 238 24.06 19.60 8.21
N ARG A 239 22.91 20.18 7.85
CA ARG A 239 22.50 21.56 8.20
C ARG A 239 22.02 21.66 9.66
N GLY A 240 22.92 21.42 10.61
CA GLY A 240 22.64 21.56 12.04
C GLY A 240 21.83 20.42 12.65
N GLY A 241 21.80 19.26 11.99
CA GLY A 241 21.29 18.02 12.57
C GLY A 241 22.33 17.39 13.49
N LYS A 242 21.88 16.57 14.43
CA LYS A 242 22.73 15.67 15.21
C LYS A 242 22.00 14.34 15.34
N ASP A 243 22.72 13.25 15.29
CA ASP A 243 22.22 11.92 15.61
C ASP A 243 22.79 11.48 16.96
N ALA A 244 22.05 10.65 17.68
CA ALA A 244 22.55 9.98 18.88
C ALA A 244 23.30 8.71 18.48
N LEU A 245 24.59 8.65 18.83
CA LEU A 245 25.41 7.45 18.69
C LEU A 245 25.17 6.53 19.88
N TYR A 246 24.88 5.27 19.59
CA TYR A 246 24.79 4.20 20.57
C TYR A 246 25.78 3.10 20.22
N ILE A 247 26.34 2.46 21.25
CA ILE A 247 27.17 1.28 21.12
C ILE A 247 26.50 0.10 21.83
N CYS A 248 26.53 -1.08 21.20
CA CYS A 248 26.05 -2.29 21.84
C CYS A 248 27.05 -2.76 22.90
N GLU A 249 26.60 -2.93 24.14
CA GLU A 249 27.45 -3.36 25.25
C GLU A 249 28.10 -4.74 25.03
N THR A 250 27.45 -5.60 24.24
CA THR A 250 27.89 -6.99 24.03
C THR A 250 28.78 -7.15 22.80
N CYS A 251 28.44 -6.47 21.70
CA CYS A 251 29.07 -6.68 20.40
C CYS A 251 29.94 -5.50 19.92
N GLY A 252 29.89 -4.34 20.59
CA GLY A 252 30.62 -3.14 20.19
C GLY A 252 30.10 -2.48 18.91
N GLU A 253 29.05 -3.03 18.29
CA GLU A 253 28.42 -2.44 17.11
C GLU A 253 27.83 -1.07 17.43
N GLU A 254 27.93 -0.17 16.46
CA GLU A 254 27.44 1.19 16.58
C GLU A 254 26.12 1.38 15.81
N LYS A 255 25.23 2.20 16.35
CA LYS A 255 24.05 2.71 15.63
C LYS A 255 23.85 4.20 15.85
N LEU A 256 23.34 4.86 14.81
CA LEU A 256 22.91 6.25 14.84
C LEU A 256 21.39 6.29 14.80
N GLU A 257 20.79 7.01 15.74
CA GLU A 257 19.36 7.29 15.77
C GLU A 257 19.12 8.80 15.61
N PRO A 258 18.10 9.23 14.84
CA PRO A 258 17.76 10.64 14.73
C PRO A 258 17.49 11.24 16.11
N TYR A 259 18.12 12.37 16.41
CA TYR A 259 17.80 13.10 17.64
C TYR A 259 16.36 13.64 17.57
N GLU A 260 15.48 13.11 18.40
CA GLU A 260 14.15 13.69 18.62
C GLU A 260 14.30 14.92 19.54
N TRP A 261 14.10 16.11 18.95
CA TRP A 261 14.12 17.37 19.71
C TRP A 261 12.98 17.38 20.74
N SER A 262 13.31 17.29 22.03
CA SER A 262 12.36 17.48 23.11
C SER A 262 12.31 18.96 23.49
N SER A 263 11.11 19.49 23.77
CA SER A 263 10.93 20.88 24.21
C SER A 263 11.53 21.18 25.61
N ALA A 264 12.24 20.23 26.22
CA ALA A 264 12.99 20.42 27.46
C ALA A 264 14.44 20.89 27.20
N ASP A 265 14.93 20.78 25.96
CA ASP A 265 16.33 21.08 25.60
C ASP A 265 16.55 22.55 25.16
N SER A 266 15.52 23.39 25.23
CA SER A 266 15.61 24.85 25.04
C SER A 266 15.81 25.54 26.38
N VAL A 267 17.07 25.74 26.78
CA VAL A 267 17.47 26.67 27.85
C VAL A 267 18.08 27.91 27.22
#